data_AF-A0AAW2GVH3-F1
#
_entry.id   AF-A0AAW2GVH3-F1
#
_cell.length_a   1.000
_cell.length_b   1.000
_cell.length_c   1.000
_cell.angle_alpha   90.00
_cell.angle_beta   90.00
_cell.angle_gamma   90.00
#
_symmetry.space_group_name_H-M   'P 1'
#
loop_
_entity.id
_entity.type
_entity.pdbx_description
1 polymer ?
#
loop_
_entity_poly.entity_id
_entity_poly.type
_entity_poly.pdbx_seq_one_letter_code
_entity_poly.pdbx_strand_id
1 'polypeptide(L)'
;MRKSIVFDKNTPDVFYCPQHKPIGFEKMLVKARPLSRLCQFEGRPIPEDYKSDCYNDVDETEYACKEKYRIMMRLHPPGSNTPYNGTRLSKFLAFDKDLSHARKKNQV
;
A
#
# COMPACT_ATOMS: atom_id res chain seq x y z
N MET A 1 13.88 2.14 1.68
CA MET A 1 13.03 3.34 1.55
C MET A 1 11.99 3.34 2.65
N ARG A 2 11.80 4.47 3.34
CA ARG A 2 10.81 4.58 4.42
C ARG A 2 9.40 4.54 3.82
N LYS A 3 8.58 3.66 4.39
CA LYS A 3 7.17 3.40 4.05
C LYS A 3 6.36 4.68 4.30
N SER A 4 5.98 5.39 3.23
CA SER A 4 5.38 6.73 3.27
C SER A 4 3.84 6.71 3.28
N ILE A 5 3.23 5.53 3.22
CA ILE A 5 1.78 5.36 3.38
C ILE A 5 1.48 5.05 4.85
N VAL A 6 0.59 5.82 5.44
CA VAL A 6 0.07 5.60 6.80
C VAL A 6 -1.39 5.19 6.71
N PHE A 7 -1.76 4.15 7.44
CA PHE A 7 -3.13 3.68 7.57
C PHE A 7 -3.54 3.72 9.04
N ASP A 8 -4.66 4.38 9.34
CA ASP A 8 -5.23 4.45 10.68
C ASP A 8 -6.42 3.48 10.78
N LYS A 9 -6.39 2.62 11.79
CA LYS A 9 -7.46 1.64 12.04
C LYS A 9 -8.77 2.31 12.44
N ASN A 10 -8.70 3.52 13.01
CA ASN A 10 -9.88 4.29 13.40
C ASN A 10 -10.59 4.93 12.21
N THR A 11 -9.89 5.09 11.08
CA THR A 11 -10.44 5.64 9.82
C THR A 11 -10.17 4.67 8.67
N PRO A 12 -10.85 3.50 8.64
CA PRO A 12 -10.51 2.40 7.73
C PRO A 12 -10.77 2.70 6.24
N ASP A 13 -11.57 3.72 5.95
CA ASP A 13 -11.94 4.09 4.58
C ASP A 13 -10.90 4.99 3.89
N VAL A 14 -9.86 5.43 4.62
CA VAL A 14 -8.84 6.34 4.11
C VAL A 14 -7.42 5.89 4.41
N PHE A 15 -6.49 6.33 3.58
CA PHE A 15 -5.06 6.27 3.83
C PHE A 15 -4.45 7.67 3.76
N TYR A 16 -3.27 7.83 4.33
CA TYR A 16 -2.55 9.09 4.37
C TYR A 16 -1.24 8.96 3.60
N CYS A 17 -0.97 9.91 2.71
CA CYS A 17 0.25 9.94 1.92
C CYS A 17 0.86 11.35 1.85
N PRO A 18 2.19 11.47 1.68
CA PRO A 18 2.85 12.76 1.57
C PRO A 18 2.40 13.53 0.35
N GLN A 19 2.31 14.85 0.46
CA GLN A 19 2.02 15.75 -0.67
C GLN A 19 3.29 16.34 -1.31
N HIS A 20 4.41 16.33 -0.58
CA HIS A 20 5.68 16.90 -1.00
C HIS A 20 6.82 16.00 -0.54
N LYS A 21 8.03 16.26 -1.05
CA LYS A 21 9.25 15.59 -0.57
C LYS A 21 9.40 15.82 0.95
N PRO A 22 9.35 14.76 1.77
CA PRO A 22 9.50 14.93 3.21
C PRO A 22 10.97 15.24 3.55
N ILE A 23 11.18 16.30 4.34
CA ILE A 23 12.51 16.65 4.90
C ILE A 23 12.84 15.74 6.11
N GLY A 24 11.80 15.21 6.76
CA GLY A 24 11.86 14.26 7.89
C GLY A 24 10.45 13.72 8.20
N PHE A 25 10.33 12.73 9.11
CA PHE A 25 9.03 12.14 9.45
C PHE A 25 8.13 13.09 10.24
N GLU A 26 8.70 13.79 11.23
CA GLU A 26 8.00 14.78 12.06
C GLU A 26 7.47 15.98 11.25
N LYS A 27 8.05 16.24 10.08
CA LYS A 27 7.67 17.33 9.17
C LYS A 27 6.92 16.83 7.94
N MET A 28 6.45 15.58 7.95
CA MET A 28 5.73 15.00 6.83
C MET A 28 4.27 15.51 6.84
N LEU A 29 3.95 16.43 5.93
CA LEU A 29 2.57 16.81 5.69
C LEU A 29 1.90 15.74 4.82
N VAL A 30 0.92 15.04 5.40
CA VAL A 30 0.14 14.01 4.73
C VAL A 30 -1.29 14.47 4.48
N LYS A 31 -1.92 13.91 3.45
CA LYS A 31 -3.33 14.15 3.14
C LYS A 31 -4.10 12.83 3.16
N ALA A 32 -5.30 12.87 3.73
CA ALA A 32 -6.23 11.74 3.69
C ALA A 32 -6.78 11.54 2.27
N ARG A 33 -6.77 10.29 1.80
CA ARG A 33 -7.28 9.86 0.50
C ARG A 33 -8.11 8.58 0.66
N PRO A 34 -9.15 8.36 -0.15
CA PRO A 34 -9.96 7.15 -0.06
C PRO A 34 -9.11 5.89 -0.28
N LEU A 35 -9.36 4.83 0.48
CA LEU A 35 -8.63 3.56 0.35
C LEU A 35 -8.73 2.95 -1.06
N SER A 36 -9.79 3.26 -1.81
CA SER A 36 -9.97 2.84 -3.21
C SER A 36 -8.86 3.37 -4.13
N ARG A 37 -8.30 4.55 -3.83
CA ARG A 37 -7.20 5.20 -4.56
C ARG A 37 -5.82 4.62 -4.22
N LEU A 38 -5.67 3.91 -3.09
CA LEU A 38 -4.40 3.28 -2.76
C LEU A 38 -4.13 2.16 -3.77
N CYS A 39 -3.04 2.21 -4.52
CA CYS A 39 -2.72 1.27 -5.59
C CYS A 39 -3.94 1.07 -6.52
N GLN A 40 -4.43 2.17 -7.08
CA GLN A 40 -5.57 2.23 -7.98
C GLN A 40 -5.33 1.38 -9.23
N PHE A 41 -4.11 1.39 -9.76
CA PHE A 41 -3.79 0.70 -11.00
C PHE A 41 -3.26 -0.73 -10.79
N GLU A 42 -3.15 -1.19 -9.55
CA GLU A 42 -2.75 -2.58 -9.23
C GLU A 42 -1.38 -2.98 -9.83
N GLY A 43 -0.49 -1.99 -9.95
CA GLY A 43 0.81 -2.05 -10.61
C GLY A 43 0.77 -2.26 -12.12
N ARG A 44 -0.33 -1.87 -12.78
CA ARG A 44 -0.34 -1.60 -14.22
C ARG A 44 0.37 -0.28 -14.51
N PRO A 45 0.77 -0.05 -15.77
CA PRO A 45 1.26 1.27 -16.19
C PRO A 45 0.23 2.35 -15.85
N ILE A 46 0.72 3.44 -15.26
CA ILE A 46 -0.07 4.63 -14.94
C ILE A 46 -0.35 5.36 -16.27
N PRO A 47 -1.61 5.77 -16.55
CA PRO A 47 -1.94 6.59 -17.71
C PRO A 47 -1.15 7.91 -17.73
N GLU A 48 -0.78 8.41 -18.93
CA GLU A 48 0.00 9.65 -19.06
C GLU A 48 -0.73 10.90 -18.54
N ASP A 49 -2.06 10.89 -18.59
CA ASP A 49 -2.94 11.96 -18.11
C ASP A 49 -3.27 11.85 -16.62
N TYR A 50 -2.77 10.81 -15.93
CA TYR A 50 -3.02 10.63 -14.51
C TYR A 50 -2.33 11.71 -13.69
N LYS A 51 -3.13 12.41 -12.88
CA LYS A 51 -2.62 13.35 -11.90
C LYS A 51 -2.38 12.63 -10.58
N SER A 52 -1.11 12.47 -10.22
CA SER A 52 -0.67 11.84 -8.98
C SER A 52 -1.40 12.40 -7.75
N ASP A 53 -2.02 11.52 -6.97
CA ASP A 53 -2.73 11.87 -5.74
C ASP A 53 -1.77 12.13 -4.55
N CYS A 54 -0.57 11.57 -4.65
CA CYS A 54 0.49 11.57 -3.63
C CYS A 54 1.83 12.00 -4.24
N TYR A 55 2.79 12.43 -3.42
CA TYR A 55 4.12 12.80 -3.91
C TYR A 55 4.79 11.61 -4.62
N ASN A 56 5.19 11.79 -5.88
CA ASN A 56 5.86 10.78 -6.72
C ASN A 56 5.12 9.43 -6.82
N ASP A 57 3.79 9.42 -6.94
CA ASP A 57 3.00 8.20 -7.11
C ASP A 57 3.28 7.13 -6.06
N VAL A 58 3.61 7.56 -4.84
CA VAL A 58 3.94 6.67 -3.71
C VAL A 58 2.81 5.67 -3.45
N ASP A 59 1.56 6.07 -3.71
CA ASP A 59 0.34 5.27 -3.66
C ASP A 59 0.23 4.19 -4.74
N GLU A 60 1.01 4.25 -5.82
CA GLU A 60 1.06 3.21 -6.87
C GLU A 60 2.31 2.33 -6.78
N THR A 61 3.15 2.54 -5.77
CA THR A 61 4.33 1.71 -5.55
C THR A 61 3.97 0.27 -5.17
N GLU A 62 4.90 -0.66 -5.39
CA GLU A 62 4.77 -2.05 -4.93
C GLU A 62 4.41 -2.13 -3.44
N TYR A 63 4.98 -1.23 -2.62
CA TYR A 63 4.69 -1.15 -1.19
C TYR A 63 3.23 -0.75 -0.92
N ALA A 64 2.71 0.25 -1.64
CA ALA A 64 1.32 0.67 -1.50
C ALA A 64 0.35 -0.45 -1.90
N CYS A 65 0.66 -1.20 -2.96
CA CYS A 65 -0.12 -2.35 -3.38
C CYS A 65 -0.13 -3.48 -2.34
N LYS A 66 1.01 -3.74 -1.69
CA LYS A 66 1.09 -4.67 -0.54
C LYS A 66 0.21 -4.22 0.62
N GLU A 67 0.27 -2.93 0.98
CA GLU A 67 -0.56 -2.40 2.07
C GLU A 67 -2.05 -2.44 1.74
N LYS A 68 -2.46 -2.08 0.51
CA LYS A 68 -3.87 -2.19 0.09
C LYS A 68 -4.40 -3.61 0.30
N TYR A 69 -3.64 -4.63 -0.13
CA TYR A 69 -4.01 -6.03 0.11
C TYR A 69 -4.13 -6.34 1.61
N ARG A 70 -3.13 -5.95 2.41
CA ARG A 70 -3.12 -6.22 3.86
C ARG A 70 -4.29 -5.55 4.58
N ILE A 71 -4.63 -4.32 4.19
CA ILE A 71 -5.76 -3.56 4.75
C ILE A 71 -7.07 -4.24 4.36
N MET A 72 -7.27 -4.52 3.07
CA MET A 72 -8.49 -5.16 2.58
C MET A 72 -8.71 -6.54 3.21
N MET A 73 -7.67 -7.36 3.36
CA MET A 73 -7.80 -8.66 4.05
C MET A 73 -8.15 -8.55 5.53
N ARG A 74 -7.86 -7.43 6.19
CA ARG A 74 -8.27 -7.17 7.58
C ARG A 74 -9.72 -6.70 7.66
N LEU A 75 -10.16 -5.85 6.73
CA LEU A 75 -11.54 -5.34 6.68
C LEU A 75 -12.53 -6.41 6.19
N HIS A 76 -12.07 -7.26 5.27
CA HIS A 76 -12.87 -8.22 4.52
C HIS A 76 -12.22 -9.60 4.54
N PRO A 77 -12.10 -10.22 5.73
CA PRO A 77 -11.43 -11.50 5.86
C PRO A 77 -12.19 -12.61 5.11
N PRO A 78 -11.49 -13.68 4.69
CA PRO A 78 -12.13 -14.86 4.10
C PRO A 78 -13.20 -15.42 5.04
N GLY A 79 -14.41 -15.65 4.51
CA GLY A 79 -15.56 -16.10 5.31
C GLY A 79 -16.42 -14.99 5.93
N SER A 80 -16.07 -13.71 5.72
CA SER A 80 -16.98 -12.59 6.02
C SER A 80 -18.09 -12.45 4.96
N ASN A 81 -19.09 -11.62 5.24
CA ASN A 81 -20.21 -11.33 4.33
C ASN A 81 -19.75 -10.64 3.03
N THR A 82 -18.59 -9.98 3.02
CA THR A 82 -18.02 -9.27 1.87
C THR A 82 -16.56 -9.65 1.68
N PRO A 83 -16.24 -10.87 1.23
CA PRO A 83 -14.86 -11.34 1.14
C PRO A 83 -14.08 -10.59 0.06
N TYR A 84 -12.85 -10.19 0.36
CA TYR A 84 -12.00 -9.50 -0.60
C TYR A 84 -11.34 -10.46 -1.59
N ASN A 85 -11.68 -10.34 -2.88
CA ASN A 85 -11.01 -11.07 -3.96
C ASN A 85 -9.69 -10.37 -4.35
N GLY A 86 -8.68 -10.52 -3.50
CA GLY A 86 -7.37 -9.86 -3.62
C GLY A 86 -6.37 -10.53 -4.57
N THR A 87 -6.82 -11.43 -5.45
CA THR A 87 -5.97 -12.29 -6.28
C THR A 87 -4.96 -11.53 -7.15
N ARG A 88 -5.26 -10.27 -7.50
CA ARG A 88 -4.38 -9.43 -8.31
C ARG A 88 -3.27 -8.75 -7.51
N LEU A 89 -3.54 -8.39 -6.26
CA LEU A 89 -2.55 -7.77 -5.38
C LEU A 89 -1.74 -8.81 -4.60
N SER A 90 -2.23 -10.04 -4.49
CA SER A 90 -1.50 -11.14 -3.86
C SER A 90 -0.14 -11.41 -4.52
N LYS A 91 0.01 -11.12 -5.83
CA LYS A 91 1.30 -11.19 -6.56
C LYS A 91 2.41 -10.40 -5.88
N PHE A 92 2.06 -9.27 -5.25
CA PHE A 92 3.04 -8.43 -4.56
C PHE A 92 3.52 -9.06 -3.25
N LEU A 93 2.77 -9.97 -2.63
CA LEU A 93 3.18 -10.64 -1.39
C LEU A 93 4.26 -11.71 -1.59
N ALA A 94 4.41 -12.23 -2.81
CA ALA A 94 5.38 -13.28 -3.12
C ALA A 94 6.82 -12.84 -2.80
N PHE A 95 7.14 -11.56 -3.05
CA PHE A 95 8.44 -10.97 -2.74
C PHE A 95 8.82 -11.01 -1.25
N ASP A 96 7.83 -10.93 -0.34
CA ASP A 96 8.11 -10.97 1.10
C ASP A 96 8.37 -12.40 1.61
N LYS A 97 7.80 -13.42 0.96
CA LYS A 97 8.12 -14.84 1.24
C LYS A 97 9.56 -15.17 0.87
N ASP A 98 10.06 -14.62 -0.22
CA ASP A 98 11.44 -14.81 -0.65
C ASP A 98 12.43 -14.08 0.27
N LEU A 99 12.12 -12.85 0.69
CA LEU A 99 12.94 -12.10 1.66
C LEU A 99 12.94 -12.74 3.06
N SER A 100 11.81 -13.29 3.50
CA SER A 100 11.70 -13.99 4.79
C SER A 100 12.37 -15.36 4.77
N HIS A 101 12.32 -16.10 3.65
CA HIS A 101 13.12 -17.31 3.45
C HIS A 101 14.62 -17.00 3.34
N ALA A 102 15.01 -15.93 2.63
CA ALA A 102 16.39 -15.50 2.51
C ALA A 102 16.97 -15.06 3.88
N ARG A 103 16.18 -14.35 4.70
CA ARG A 103 16.57 -14.01 6.07
C ARG A 103 16.69 -15.23 6.99
N LYS A 104 15.85 -16.26 6.82
CA LYS A 104 15.98 -17.52 7.56
C LYS A 104 17.20 -18.35 7.15
N LYS A 105 17.59 -18.31 5.86
CA LYS A 105 18.79 -19.01 5.37
C LYS A 105 20.11 -18.38 5.84
N ASN A 106 20.14 -17.07 6.10
CA ASN A 106 21.33 -16.37 6.59
C ASN A 106 21.45 -16.31 8.13
N GLN A 107 20.67 -17.13 8.86
CA GLN A 107 20.75 -17.31 10.32
C GLN A 107 21.22 -18.73 10.71
N VAL A 108 21.93 -19.41 9.81
CA VAL A 108 22.61 -20.70 10.07
C VAL A 108 24.07 -20.56 9.71
#